data_AF-A0A417HB71-F1
#
_entry.id   AF-A0A417HB71-F1
#
_cell.length_a   1.000
_cell.length_b   1.000
_cell.length_c   1.000
_cell.angle_alpha   90.00
_cell.angle_beta   90.00
_cell.angle_gamma   90.00
#
_symmetry.space_group_name_H-M   'P 1'
#
loop_
_entity.id
_entity.type
_entity.pdbx_description
1 polymer ?
#
loop_
_entity_poly.entity_id
_entity_poly.type
_entity_poly.pdbx_seq_one_letter_code
_entity_poly.pdbx_strand_id
1 'polypeptide(L)'
;MGLFRKKEACPVCGGEVKGLFHKKIGGKKALCKDCSAQVSMAKELLKDATPEFIKEHLEYRRENALKYNELHWEAEYDARGTKMGVDPGAGFLYLVDADMDDSDNPVVFSFDQITRYELYRLNQKVDDSDTPGATALESALSALSGIAKILDKDKNSNDYFRLLITTTEPYWPKLKLEIYFNSPDDIYGFGGFGNDLERMCQVLKSAARREPVAIC
;
A
#
# COMPACT_ATOMS: atom_id res chain seq x y z
N MET A 1 -5.73 -28.90 -39.98
CA MET A 1 -4.43 -28.24 -39.65
C MET A 1 -4.58 -27.52 -38.32
N GLY A 2 -3.63 -27.72 -37.40
CA GLY A 2 -3.83 -27.66 -35.95
C GLY A 2 -4.13 -26.29 -35.34
N LEU A 3 -5.11 -26.28 -34.43
CA LEU A 3 -5.58 -25.14 -33.64
C LEU A 3 -4.73 -24.89 -32.37
N PHE A 4 -3.45 -25.24 -32.39
CA PHE A 4 -2.54 -24.97 -31.27
C PHE A 4 -1.78 -23.68 -31.58
N ARG A 5 -2.35 -22.54 -31.17
CA ARG A 5 -1.55 -21.31 -31.06
C ARG A 5 -0.31 -21.65 -30.22
N LYS A 6 0.88 -21.36 -30.73
CA LYS A 6 2.14 -21.51 -29.97
C LYS A 6 1.92 -20.90 -28.59
N LYS A 7 2.11 -21.69 -27.53
CA LYS A 7 2.07 -21.18 -26.17
C LYS A 7 3.12 -20.07 -26.06
N GLU A 8 2.68 -18.88 -25.68
CA GLU A 8 3.56 -17.74 -25.52
C GLU A 8 4.54 -18.04 -24.39
N ALA A 9 5.83 -17.87 -24.64
CA ALA A 9 6.85 -17.98 -23.60
C ALA A 9 6.89 -16.68 -22.81
N CYS A 10 7.14 -16.78 -21.51
CA CYS A 10 7.30 -15.63 -20.64
C CYS A 10 8.44 -14.76 -21.18
N PRO A 11 8.20 -13.47 -21.47
CA PRO A 11 9.22 -12.61 -22.08
C PRO A 11 10.39 -12.28 -21.11
N VAL A 12 10.22 -12.56 -19.82
CA VAL A 12 11.19 -12.28 -18.76
C VAL A 12 12.12 -13.48 -18.53
N CYS A 13 11.56 -14.68 -18.31
CA CYS A 13 12.32 -15.86 -17.93
C CYS A 13 12.33 -16.99 -18.99
N GLY A 14 11.59 -16.85 -20.09
CA GLY A 14 11.43 -17.88 -21.12
C GLY A 14 10.55 -19.07 -20.72
N GLY A 15 10.07 -19.11 -19.48
CA GLY A 15 9.19 -20.17 -18.96
C GLY A 15 7.81 -20.20 -19.63
N GLU A 16 7.10 -21.32 -19.51
CA GLU A 16 5.80 -21.50 -20.14
C GLU A 16 4.72 -20.66 -19.45
N VAL A 17 3.94 -19.90 -20.23
CA VAL A 17 2.73 -19.22 -19.72
C VAL A 17 1.58 -20.24 -19.70
N LYS A 18 1.27 -20.75 -18.49
CA LYS A 18 0.21 -21.73 -18.22
C LYS A 18 -0.81 -21.15 -17.25
N GLY A 19 -2.09 -21.19 -17.63
CA GLY A 19 -3.20 -20.83 -16.74
C GLY A 19 -3.97 -19.59 -17.21
N LEU A 20 -4.82 -19.09 -16.31
CA LEU A 20 -5.59 -17.85 -16.46
C LEU A 20 -5.08 -16.83 -15.42
N PHE A 21 -5.43 -15.55 -15.58
CA PHE A 21 -5.09 -14.45 -14.65
C PHE A 21 -3.59 -14.06 -14.59
N HIS A 22 -2.88 -14.14 -15.71
CA HIS A 22 -1.50 -13.64 -15.79
C HIS A 22 -1.45 -12.11 -15.84
N LYS A 23 -0.50 -11.51 -15.11
CA LYS A 23 -0.15 -10.09 -15.30
C LYS A 23 0.38 -9.91 -16.71
N LYS A 24 -0.08 -8.85 -17.38
CA LYS A 24 0.33 -8.50 -18.75
C LYS A 24 1.17 -7.24 -18.72
N ILE A 25 2.19 -7.21 -19.56
CA ILE A 25 3.10 -6.08 -19.73
C ILE A 25 3.03 -5.55 -21.16
N GLY A 26 3.22 -4.24 -21.34
CA GLY A 26 3.09 -3.60 -22.66
C GLY A 26 1.71 -3.82 -23.29
N GLY A 27 0.67 -3.99 -22.46
CA GLY A 27 -0.72 -4.27 -22.84
C GLY A 27 -1.00 -5.64 -23.48
N LYS A 28 0.02 -6.47 -23.76
CA LYS A 28 -0.16 -7.67 -24.60
C LYS A 28 0.58 -8.91 -24.11
N LYS A 29 1.82 -8.77 -23.64
CA LYS A 29 2.69 -9.93 -23.33
C LYS A 29 2.36 -10.48 -21.94
N ALA A 30 2.01 -11.76 -21.86
CA ALA A 30 1.70 -12.40 -20.59
C ALA A 30 2.97 -12.88 -19.86
N LEU A 31 3.04 -12.64 -18.56
CA LEU A 31 4.07 -13.22 -17.69
C LEU A 31 3.66 -14.64 -17.25
N CYS A 32 4.63 -15.51 -16.97
CA CYS A 32 4.32 -16.79 -16.31
C CYS A 32 3.80 -16.56 -14.88
N LYS A 33 3.27 -17.61 -14.24
CA LYS A 33 2.75 -17.55 -12.86
C LYS A 33 3.79 -16.99 -11.88
N ASP A 34 5.01 -17.49 -11.94
CA ASP A 34 6.05 -17.15 -10.94
C ASP A 34 6.54 -15.71 -11.08
N CYS A 35 6.71 -15.22 -12.32
CA CYS A 35 7.05 -13.80 -12.54
C CYS A 35 5.86 -12.90 -12.19
N SER A 36 4.62 -13.31 -12.50
CA SER A 36 3.42 -12.53 -12.15
C SER A 36 3.27 -12.37 -10.63
N ALA A 37 3.53 -13.43 -9.86
CA ALA A 37 3.40 -13.42 -8.40
C ALA A 37 4.42 -12.50 -7.72
N GLN A 38 5.60 -12.31 -8.31
CA GLN A 38 6.65 -11.46 -7.72
C GLN A 38 6.50 -9.97 -8.07
N VAL A 39 5.71 -9.64 -9.09
CA VAL A 39 5.52 -8.25 -9.55
C VAL A 39 4.54 -7.51 -8.64
N SER A 40 5.06 -6.66 -7.77
CA SER A 40 4.30 -5.62 -7.06
C SER A 40 4.67 -4.23 -7.56
N MET A 41 3.79 -3.58 -8.31
CA MET A 41 3.97 -2.20 -8.80
C MET A 41 2.63 -1.58 -9.18
N ALA A 42 2.58 -0.25 -9.31
CA ALA A 42 1.41 0.46 -9.77
C ALA A 42 0.92 -0.07 -11.14
N LYS A 43 -0.39 -0.33 -11.25
CA LYS A 43 -1.03 -0.91 -12.44
C LYS A 43 -0.75 -0.11 -13.73
N GLU A 44 -0.58 1.20 -13.61
CA GLU A 44 -0.25 2.08 -14.72
C GLU A 44 1.13 1.78 -15.32
N LEU A 45 2.13 1.43 -14.49
CA LEU A 45 3.47 1.08 -14.96
C LEU A 45 3.48 -0.21 -15.79
N LEU A 46 2.58 -1.15 -15.48
CA LEU A 46 2.46 -2.40 -16.25
C LEU A 46 2.01 -2.18 -17.70
N LYS A 47 1.24 -1.10 -17.97
CA LYS A 47 0.67 -0.84 -19.30
C LYS A 47 1.78 -0.64 -20.34
N ASP A 48 2.86 0.02 -19.96
CA ASP A 48 3.98 0.37 -20.84
C ASP A 48 5.29 -0.38 -20.50
N ALA A 49 5.25 -1.28 -19.51
CA ALA A 49 6.42 -2.04 -19.07
C ALA A 49 7.05 -2.90 -20.18
N THR A 50 8.38 -2.81 -20.30
CA THR A 50 9.21 -3.71 -21.12
C THR A 50 9.64 -4.95 -20.35
N PRO A 51 10.02 -6.05 -21.02
CA PRO A 51 10.59 -7.21 -20.32
C PRO A 51 11.83 -6.86 -19.49
N GLU A 52 12.66 -5.93 -19.96
CA GLU A 52 13.86 -5.43 -19.28
C GLU A 52 13.47 -4.69 -17.99
N PHE A 53 12.49 -3.79 -18.05
CA PHE A 53 11.96 -3.08 -16.88
C PHE A 53 11.43 -4.06 -15.80
N ILE A 54 10.76 -5.14 -16.23
CA ILE A 54 10.29 -6.16 -15.29
C ILE A 54 11.46 -6.97 -14.69
N LYS A 55 12.53 -7.24 -15.45
CA LYS A 55 13.70 -7.92 -14.90
C LYS A 55 14.36 -7.08 -13.80
N GLU A 56 14.51 -5.78 -14.04
CA GLU A 56 15.01 -4.82 -13.04
C GLU A 56 14.11 -4.81 -11.80
N HIS A 57 12.79 -4.76 -12.00
CA HIS A 57 11.83 -4.84 -10.90
C HIS A 57 11.96 -6.13 -10.08
N LEU A 58 12.10 -7.28 -10.73
CA LEU A 58 12.23 -8.55 -10.02
C LEU A 58 13.52 -8.63 -9.20
N GLU A 59 14.60 -8.00 -9.66
CA GLU A 59 15.83 -7.90 -8.89
C GLU A 59 15.68 -6.94 -7.71
N TYR A 60 15.08 -5.77 -7.94
CA TYR A 60 14.69 -4.85 -6.86
C TYR A 60 13.86 -5.56 -5.79
N ARG A 61 12.90 -6.40 -6.18
CA ARG A 61 12.07 -7.18 -5.24
C ARG A 61 12.87 -8.18 -4.42
N ARG A 62 13.97 -8.73 -4.94
CA ARG A 62 14.87 -9.59 -4.16
C ARG A 62 15.63 -8.80 -3.11
N GLU A 63 16.19 -7.66 -3.49
CA GLU A 63 16.88 -6.76 -2.56
C GLU A 63 15.92 -6.24 -1.48
N ASN A 64 14.69 -5.88 -1.86
CA ASN A 64 13.64 -5.48 -0.93
C ASN A 64 13.32 -6.59 0.09
N ALA A 65 13.24 -7.85 -0.35
CA ALA A 65 12.99 -8.96 0.57
C ALA A 65 14.11 -9.13 1.60
N LEU A 66 15.38 -8.93 1.21
CA LEU A 66 16.50 -8.95 2.14
C LEU A 66 16.38 -7.81 3.16
N LYS A 67 16.14 -6.58 2.68
CA LYS A 67 15.92 -5.41 3.53
C LYS A 67 14.78 -5.62 4.54
N TYR A 68 13.65 -6.14 4.07
CA TYR A 68 12.49 -6.41 4.93
C TYR A 68 12.81 -7.38 6.08
N ASN A 69 13.62 -8.40 5.81
CA ASN A 69 14.00 -9.42 6.81
C ASN A 69 15.12 -8.96 7.76
N GLU A 70 15.91 -7.96 7.38
CA GLU A 70 17.01 -7.40 8.21
C GLU A 70 16.53 -6.33 9.20
N LEU A 71 15.43 -5.63 8.89
CA LEU A 71 14.87 -4.57 9.72
C LEU A 71 14.16 -5.12 10.96
N HIS A 72 14.07 -4.29 12.00
CA HIS A 72 13.35 -4.61 13.22
C HIS A 72 12.08 -3.77 13.30
N TRP A 73 10.95 -4.38 12.95
CA TRP A 73 9.65 -3.74 12.99
C TRP A 73 9.18 -3.55 14.44
N GLU A 74 9.50 -2.38 15.01
CA GLU A 74 9.17 -2.02 16.41
C GLU A 74 7.66 -1.85 16.63
N ALA A 75 6.95 -1.38 15.59
CA ALA A 75 5.50 -1.26 15.60
C ALA A 75 4.92 -1.86 14.32
N GLU A 76 3.97 -2.77 14.48
CA GLU A 76 3.20 -3.37 13.39
C GLU A 76 1.71 -3.10 13.61
N TYR A 77 1.03 -2.77 12.52
CA TYR A 77 -0.39 -2.48 12.44
C TYR A 77 -0.98 -3.43 11.40
N ASP A 78 -2.05 -4.13 11.74
CA ASP A 78 -2.73 -5.07 10.85
C ASP A 78 -4.23 -4.89 10.99
N ALA A 79 -4.86 -4.37 9.95
CA ALA A 79 -6.31 -4.29 9.91
C ALA A 79 -6.86 -4.34 8.50
N ARG A 80 -7.96 -5.10 8.36
CA ARG A 80 -8.82 -5.09 7.17
C ARG A 80 -8.07 -5.36 5.86
N GLY A 81 -6.96 -6.10 5.91
CA GLY A 81 -6.15 -6.42 4.73
C GLY A 81 -5.07 -5.37 4.40
N THR A 82 -4.97 -4.31 5.20
CA THR A 82 -3.86 -3.37 5.19
C THR A 82 -2.92 -3.69 6.35
N LYS A 83 -1.62 -3.80 6.07
CA LYS A 83 -0.60 -3.92 7.11
C LYS A 83 0.43 -2.82 6.98
N MET A 84 0.96 -2.35 8.09
CA MET A 84 2.06 -1.41 8.11
C MET A 84 3.00 -1.80 9.23
N GLY A 85 4.30 -1.83 8.98
CA GLY A 85 5.29 -1.94 10.03
C GLY A 85 6.27 -0.78 9.94
N VAL A 86 6.86 -0.41 11.07
CA VAL A 86 7.76 0.73 11.20
C VAL A 86 8.98 0.33 12.01
N ASP A 87 10.15 0.67 11.49
CA ASP A 87 11.42 0.68 12.19
C ASP A 87 11.87 2.16 12.29
N PRO A 88 11.52 2.86 13.38
CA PRO A 88 11.82 4.28 13.54
C PRO A 88 13.32 4.53 13.66
N GLY A 89 14.04 3.60 14.30
CA GLY A 89 15.49 3.69 14.52
C GLY A 89 16.26 3.63 13.20
N ALA A 90 15.81 2.81 12.26
CA ALA A 90 16.38 2.73 10.92
C ALA A 90 15.75 3.71 9.92
N GLY A 91 14.59 4.30 10.22
CA GLY A 91 13.90 5.25 9.36
C GLY A 91 13.16 4.59 8.18
N PHE A 92 12.60 3.40 8.41
CA PHE A 92 11.89 2.62 7.40
C PHE A 92 10.46 2.28 7.84
N LEU A 93 9.59 2.09 6.86
CA LEU A 93 8.30 1.45 7.03
C LEU A 93 8.00 0.52 5.86
N TYR A 94 7.09 -0.41 6.02
CA TYR A 94 6.48 -1.13 4.91
C TYR A 94 4.98 -0.92 4.90
N LEU A 95 4.36 -1.11 3.73
CA LEU A 95 2.91 -1.14 3.57
C LEU A 95 2.53 -2.38 2.77
N VAL A 96 1.49 -3.07 3.23
CA VAL A 96 0.79 -4.12 2.49
C VAL A 96 -0.62 -3.62 2.26
N ASP A 97 -1.06 -3.72 1.01
CA ASP A 97 -2.44 -3.47 0.61
C ASP A 97 -2.88 -4.51 -0.41
N ALA A 98 -4.18 -4.77 -0.49
CA ALA A 98 -4.76 -5.70 -1.45
C ALA A 98 -4.37 -5.38 -2.90
N ASP A 99 -4.20 -4.10 -3.25
CA ASP A 99 -3.78 -3.68 -4.60
C ASP A 99 -2.29 -3.94 -4.87
N MET A 100 -1.46 -4.11 -3.81
CA MET A 100 -0.03 -4.34 -3.94
C MET A 100 0.33 -5.81 -4.18
N ASP A 101 -0.51 -6.75 -3.73
CA ASP A 101 -0.37 -8.20 -3.95
C ASP A 101 1.03 -8.70 -3.52
N ASP A 102 1.50 -8.23 -2.37
CA ASP A 102 2.89 -8.38 -1.93
C ASP A 102 3.05 -8.81 -0.47
N SER A 103 2.03 -9.45 0.11
CA SER A 103 2.02 -9.86 1.53
C SER A 103 3.25 -10.66 1.97
N ASP A 104 3.82 -11.47 1.08
CA ASP A 104 4.99 -12.32 1.37
C ASP A 104 6.33 -11.58 1.22
N ASN A 105 6.32 -10.39 0.62
CA ASN A 105 7.47 -9.51 0.43
C ASN A 105 6.97 -8.05 0.37
N PRO A 106 6.59 -7.46 1.51
CA PRO A 106 6.05 -6.10 1.53
C PRO A 106 7.06 -5.09 1.01
N VAL A 107 6.64 -4.11 0.20
CA VAL A 107 7.53 -3.03 -0.23
C VAL A 107 7.96 -2.20 0.98
N VAL A 108 9.27 -2.05 1.15
CA VAL A 108 9.90 -1.26 2.19
C VAL A 108 10.23 0.13 1.65
N PHE A 109 9.75 1.15 2.34
CA PHE A 109 9.98 2.55 2.07
C PHE A 109 10.87 3.15 3.16
N SER A 110 11.91 3.87 2.77
CA SER A 110 12.54 4.82 3.71
C SER A 110 11.63 6.01 3.93
N PHE A 111 11.73 6.66 5.09
CA PHE A 111 10.96 7.87 5.38
C PHE A 111 11.24 8.98 4.37
N ASP A 112 12.47 9.11 3.90
CA ASP A 112 12.87 10.10 2.90
C ASP A 112 12.19 9.90 1.54
N GLN A 113 11.79 8.66 1.22
CA GLN A 113 11.04 8.38 0.01
C GLN A 113 9.60 8.88 0.10
N ILE A 114 9.06 9.15 1.29
CA ILE A 114 7.70 9.65 1.48
C ILE A 114 7.72 11.17 1.41
N THR A 115 7.18 11.72 0.33
CA THR A 115 7.29 13.17 0.07
C THR A 115 6.02 13.94 0.37
N ARG A 116 4.87 13.28 0.40
CA ARG A 116 3.55 13.90 0.60
C ARG A 116 2.55 12.85 1.07
N TYR A 117 1.64 13.26 1.95
CA TYR A 117 0.43 12.50 2.24
C TYR A 117 -0.81 13.38 2.13
N GLU A 118 -1.94 12.76 1.82
CA GLU A 118 -3.25 13.39 1.87
C GLU A 118 -4.26 12.42 2.48
N LEU A 119 -5.05 12.91 3.42
CA LEU A 119 -6.08 12.14 4.10
C LEU A 119 -7.46 12.65 3.71
N TYR A 120 -8.34 11.74 3.36
CA TYR A 120 -9.71 12.01 2.97
C TYR A 120 -10.68 11.14 3.76
N ARG A 121 -11.83 11.72 4.06
CA ARG A 121 -13.05 10.97 4.37
C ARG A 121 -13.98 11.09 3.17
N LEU A 122 -14.38 9.96 2.58
CA LEU A 122 -15.04 9.95 1.27
C LEU A 122 -14.21 10.76 0.25
N ASN A 123 -14.73 11.91 -0.19
CA ASN A 123 -14.09 12.84 -1.11
C ASN A 123 -13.69 14.17 -0.46
N GLN A 124 -13.90 14.34 0.84
CA GLN A 124 -13.52 15.53 1.57
C GLN A 124 -12.11 15.35 2.15
N LYS A 125 -11.18 16.22 1.75
CA LYS A 125 -9.84 16.28 2.34
C LYS A 125 -9.96 16.73 3.79
N VAL A 126 -9.36 15.98 4.70
CA VAL A 126 -9.37 16.26 6.15
C VAL A 126 -7.98 16.61 6.68
N ASP A 127 -6.91 16.19 6.00
CA ASP A 127 -5.54 16.54 6.36
C ASP A 127 -4.57 16.36 5.18
N ASP A 128 -3.42 17.00 5.22
CA ASP A 128 -2.31 16.79 4.28
C ASP A 128 -0.97 17.28 4.84
N SER A 129 0.12 16.95 4.13
CA SER A 129 1.47 17.35 4.51
C SER A 129 1.76 18.86 4.44
N ASP A 130 1.00 19.62 3.65
CA ASP A 130 1.28 21.03 3.34
C ASP A 130 0.57 21.98 4.33
N THR A 131 -0.64 21.62 4.76
CA THR A 131 -1.52 22.37 5.65
C THR A 131 -2.09 21.46 6.74
N PRO A 132 -1.23 20.91 7.61
CA PRO A 132 -1.70 19.98 8.62
C PRO A 132 -2.70 20.68 9.56
N GLY A 133 -3.73 19.96 9.98
CA GLY A 133 -4.48 20.31 11.18
C GLY A 133 -3.53 20.44 12.38
N ALA A 134 -4.03 20.91 13.53
CA ALA A 134 -3.21 21.08 14.74
C ALA A 134 -2.36 19.83 15.03
N THR A 135 -2.91 18.64 14.79
CA THR A 135 -2.15 17.41 14.52
C THR A 135 -2.87 16.56 13.44
N ALA A 136 -2.15 15.74 12.65
CA ALA A 136 -2.82 14.79 11.72
C ALA A 136 -3.73 13.81 12.46
N LEU A 137 -3.27 13.46 13.66
CA LEU A 137 -3.99 12.76 14.69
C LEU A 137 -5.40 13.33 14.90
N GLU A 138 -5.53 14.61 15.22
CA GLU A 138 -6.83 15.24 15.48
C GLU A 138 -7.74 15.20 14.25
N SER A 139 -7.18 15.43 13.07
CA SER A 139 -7.92 15.34 11.80
C SER A 139 -8.43 13.91 11.54
N ALA A 140 -7.58 12.90 11.77
CA ALA A 140 -7.93 11.49 11.62
C ALA A 140 -8.99 11.05 12.64
N LEU A 141 -8.82 11.39 13.92
CA LEU A 141 -9.76 11.07 15.00
C LEU A 141 -11.11 11.76 14.81
N SER A 142 -11.11 13.03 14.40
CA SER A 142 -12.32 13.78 14.07
C SER A 142 -13.09 13.10 12.95
N ALA A 143 -12.39 12.69 11.89
CA ALA A 143 -12.99 12.00 10.77
C ALA A 143 -13.51 10.59 11.18
N LEU A 144 -12.77 9.81 12.01
CA LEU A 144 -13.20 8.50 12.53
C LEU A 144 -14.45 8.62 13.40
N SER A 145 -14.48 9.61 14.28
CA SER A 145 -15.67 9.95 15.08
C SER A 145 -16.86 10.31 14.18
N GLY A 146 -16.59 11.01 13.09
CA GLY A 146 -17.59 11.32 12.07
C GLY A 146 -18.15 10.07 11.40
N ILE A 147 -17.29 9.11 11.03
CA ILE A 147 -17.68 7.83 10.40
C ILE A 147 -18.53 7.00 11.37
N ALA A 148 -18.04 6.80 12.60
CA ALA A 148 -18.75 6.01 13.61
C ALA A 148 -20.17 6.51 13.87
N LYS A 149 -20.36 7.84 13.96
CA LYS A 149 -21.70 8.45 14.13
C LYS A 149 -22.64 8.20 12.95
N ILE A 150 -22.12 8.08 11.73
CA ILE A 150 -22.93 7.74 10.57
C ILE A 150 -23.29 6.26 10.60
N LEU A 151 -22.32 5.38 10.82
CA LEU A 151 -22.55 3.94 10.88
C LEU A 151 -23.52 3.52 12.00
N ASP A 152 -23.51 4.24 13.12
CA ASP A 152 -24.49 4.03 14.21
C ASP A 152 -25.93 4.35 13.77
N LYS A 153 -26.09 5.36 12.90
CA LYS A 153 -27.40 5.79 12.36
C LYS A 153 -27.85 4.97 11.15
N ASP A 154 -26.90 4.60 10.30
CA ASP A 154 -27.11 3.85 9.06
C ASP A 154 -25.98 2.84 8.86
N LYS A 155 -26.26 1.60 9.24
CA LYS A 155 -25.31 0.47 9.14
C LYS A 155 -25.02 0.05 7.70
N ASN A 156 -25.74 0.57 6.71
CA ASN A 156 -25.48 0.32 5.29
C ASN A 156 -24.67 1.45 4.63
N SER A 157 -24.17 2.42 5.41
CA SER A 157 -23.34 3.50 4.89
C SER A 157 -21.99 2.98 4.39
N ASN A 158 -21.56 3.45 3.21
CA ASN A 158 -20.27 3.10 2.59
C ASN A 158 -19.19 4.15 2.91
N ASP A 159 -19.09 4.59 4.17
CA ASP A 159 -18.10 5.58 4.57
C ASP A 159 -16.71 4.94 4.73
N TYR A 160 -15.67 5.65 4.27
CA TYR A 160 -14.31 5.14 4.24
C TYR A 160 -13.29 6.24 4.46
N PHE A 161 -12.14 5.82 4.96
CA PHE A 161 -10.93 6.62 4.94
C PHE A 161 -10.13 6.32 3.70
N ARG A 162 -9.66 7.37 3.02
CA ARG A 162 -8.69 7.25 1.94
C ARG A 162 -7.42 7.99 2.32
N LEU A 163 -6.32 7.29 2.23
CA LEU A 163 -4.98 7.82 2.41
C LEU A 163 -4.23 7.73 1.08
N LEU A 164 -3.76 8.88 0.60
CA LEU A 164 -2.89 8.98 -0.56
C LEU A 164 -1.48 9.29 -0.11
N ILE A 165 -0.52 8.49 -0.55
CA ILE A 165 0.90 8.69 -0.26
C ILE A 165 1.62 8.90 -1.59
N THR A 166 2.40 9.98 -1.70
CA THR A 166 3.31 10.18 -2.82
C THR A 166 4.70 9.80 -2.39
N THR A 167 5.38 9.02 -3.23
CA THR A 167 6.73 8.57 -2.93
C THR A 167 7.68 8.81 -4.11
N THR A 168 8.98 8.76 -3.84
CA THR A 168 10.02 8.65 -4.87
C THR A 168 10.35 7.20 -5.22
N GLU A 169 9.58 6.21 -4.74
CA GLU A 169 9.78 4.80 -5.06
C GLU A 169 9.39 4.53 -6.53
N PRO A 170 10.31 4.05 -7.40
CA PRO A 170 10.07 3.91 -8.83
C PRO A 170 8.84 3.07 -9.19
N TYR A 171 8.51 2.05 -8.39
CA TYR A 171 7.41 1.12 -8.69
C TYR A 171 6.08 1.50 -8.00
N TRP A 172 6.13 2.39 -7.01
CA TRP A 172 4.96 2.86 -6.25
C TRP A 172 4.97 4.38 -6.03
N PRO A 173 5.03 5.20 -7.11
CA PRO A 173 5.14 6.65 -6.98
C PRO A 173 3.91 7.29 -6.30
N LYS A 174 2.76 6.61 -6.37
CA LYS A 174 1.54 6.96 -5.65
C LYS A 174 0.90 5.69 -5.10
N LEU A 175 0.68 5.66 -3.79
CA LEU A 175 -0.10 4.63 -3.12
C LEU A 175 -1.44 5.21 -2.70
N LYS A 176 -2.49 4.41 -2.86
CA LYS A 176 -3.85 4.72 -2.41
C LYS A 176 -4.30 3.59 -1.51
N LEU A 177 -4.54 3.90 -0.24
CA LEU A 177 -5.11 2.98 0.73
C LEU A 177 -6.55 3.42 1.00
N GLU A 178 -7.51 2.51 0.86
CA GLU A 178 -8.92 2.75 1.14
C GLU A 178 -9.40 1.79 2.21
N ILE A 179 -9.72 2.33 3.38
CA ILE A 179 -10.07 1.55 4.56
C ILE A 179 -11.54 1.77 4.84
N TYR A 180 -12.30 0.69 4.71
CA TYR A 180 -13.74 0.65 4.86
C TYR A 180 -14.14 0.22 6.27
N PHE A 181 -15.14 0.90 6.81
CA PHE A 181 -15.71 0.61 8.12
C PHE A 181 -17.18 0.22 7.94
N ASN A 182 -17.57 -0.92 8.48
CA ASN A 182 -18.93 -1.45 8.39
C ASN A 182 -19.70 -1.26 9.71
N SER A 183 -19.01 -0.98 10.80
CA SER A 183 -19.62 -0.70 12.10
C SER A 183 -18.78 0.25 12.94
N PRO A 184 -19.37 0.92 13.96
CA PRO A 184 -18.60 1.68 14.95
C PRO A 184 -17.59 0.81 15.71
N ASP A 185 -17.88 -0.47 15.91
CA ASP A 185 -16.99 -1.43 16.57
C ASP A 185 -15.73 -1.70 15.73
N ASP A 186 -15.79 -1.53 14.41
CA ASP A 186 -14.62 -1.61 13.54
C ASP A 186 -13.59 -0.51 13.86
N ILE A 187 -14.04 0.57 14.49
CA ILE A 187 -13.22 1.73 14.86
C ILE A 187 -12.84 1.65 16.34
N TYR A 188 -13.83 1.51 17.24
CA TYR A 188 -13.65 1.67 18.69
C TYR A 188 -13.89 0.39 19.50
N GLY A 189 -14.25 -0.71 18.86
CA GLY A 189 -14.49 -2.00 19.52
C GLY A 189 -13.18 -2.63 20.03
N PHE A 190 -13.31 -3.78 20.69
CA PHE A 190 -12.14 -4.57 21.08
C PHE A 190 -11.40 -5.06 19.83
N GLY A 191 -10.14 -4.64 19.66
CA GLY A 191 -9.40 -4.86 18.41
C GLY A 191 -9.83 -3.94 17.25
N GLY A 192 -10.52 -2.83 17.57
CA GLY A 192 -10.92 -1.80 16.61
C GLY A 192 -9.73 -1.02 16.06
N PHE A 193 -9.86 -0.55 14.82
CA PHE A 193 -8.77 0.01 14.04
C PHE A 193 -8.44 1.47 14.36
N GLY A 194 -9.18 2.11 15.26
CA GLY A 194 -9.01 3.55 15.57
C GLY A 194 -7.58 3.90 16.01
N ASN A 195 -7.03 3.14 16.96
CA ASN A 195 -5.69 3.40 17.50
C ASN A 195 -4.58 3.08 16.49
N ASP A 196 -4.77 2.05 15.67
CA ASP A 196 -3.79 1.66 14.66
C ASP A 196 -3.75 2.68 13.52
N LEU A 197 -4.91 3.11 13.01
CA LEU A 197 -4.99 4.14 11.98
C LEU A 197 -4.41 5.47 12.47
N GLU A 198 -4.68 5.81 13.72
CA GLU A 198 -4.13 6.98 14.38
C GLU A 198 -2.60 6.99 14.31
N ARG A 199 -1.98 5.92 14.79
CA ARG A 199 -0.52 5.76 14.81
C ARG A 199 0.06 5.69 13.40
N MET A 200 -0.61 5.01 12.47
CA MET A 200 -0.24 4.99 11.06
C MET A 200 -0.16 6.41 10.47
N CYS A 201 -1.18 7.24 10.72
CA CYS A 201 -1.20 8.62 10.24
C CYS A 201 -0.09 9.47 10.86
N GLN A 202 0.23 9.28 12.14
CA GLN A 202 1.32 10.00 12.81
C GLN A 202 2.69 9.67 12.21
N VAL A 203 2.96 8.39 11.94
CA VAL A 203 4.21 7.94 11.30
C VAL A 203 4.34 8.56 9.91
N LEU A 204 3.28 8.48 9.10
CA LEU A 204 3.30 9.03 7.74
C LEU A 204 3.47 10.55 7.72
N LYS A 205 2.83 11.26 8.64
CA LYS A 205 3.06 12.71 8.82
C LYS A 205 4.51 12.99 9.17
N SER A 206 5.04 12.26 10.15
CA SER A 206 6.42 12.45 10.63
C SER A 206 7.42 12.18 9.51
N ALA A 207 7.24 11.09 8.76
CA ALA A 207 8.05 10.75 7.58
C ALA A 207 8.00 11.85 6.50
N ALA A 208 6.79 12.26 6.09
CA ALA A 208 6.61 13.29 5.07
C ALA A 208 7.20 14.66 5.46
N ARG A 209 7.24 14.97 6.77
CA ARG A 209 7.75 16.23 7.29
C ARG A 209 9.20 16.15 7.80
N ARG A 210 9.80 14.97 7.79
CA ARG A 210 11.13 14.69 8.38
C ARG A 210 11.20 15.09 9.85
N GLU A 211 10.10 14.86 10.58
CA GLU A 211 9.99 15.07 12.01
C GLU A 211 10.29 13.74 12.75
N PRO A 212 10.81 13.77 13.99
CA PRO A 212 10.97 12.56 14.79
C PRO A 212 9.62 11.85 15.00
N VAL A 213 9.59 10.54 14.78
CA VAL A 213 8.40 9.73 15.05
C VAL A 213 8.26 9.54 16.56
N ALA A 214 7.18 10.04 17.14
CA ALA A 214 6.80 9.72 18.52
C ALA A 214 5.77 8.58 18.48
N ILE A 215 6.23 7.33 18.58
CA ILE A 215 5.32 6.18 18.74
C ILE A 215 4.98 6.06 20.23
N CYS A 216 3.79 6.53 20.62
CA CYS A 216 3.22 6.32 21.96
C CYS A 216 2.16 5.21 21.93
#